data_AF-A0A151Z572-F1
#
_entry.id   AF-A0A151Z572-F1
#
_cell.length_a   1.000
_cell.length_b   1.000
_cell.length_c   1.000
_cell.angle_alpha   90.00
_cell.angle_beta   90.00
_cell.angle_gamma   90.00
#
_symmetry.space_group_name_H-M   'P 1'
#
loop_
_entity.id
_entity.type
_entity.pdbx_description
1 polymer ?
#
loop_
_entity_poly.entity_id
_entity_poly.type
_entity_poly.pdbx_seq_one_letter_code
_entity_poly.pdbx_strand_id
1 'polypeptide(L)'
;MKLESIFICLLLAPCLVFGANYANVVLYSGAVCNSPVKSTLSYLEGECIGTSIYSCNFQNNILTISDYEDIDCKNWSFNSTFSFNNCQNPNIQTTMSCSQGLPSMSNSYQYLTFESCENTETDPISAQTVSINQCINNGMNTYYYTCNSTSLIYSSYGPDSSSQGDSSTDCNPNSLLSTYSFPLKTPSCHSNGVATMYTCDY
;
A
#
# COMPACT_ATOMS: atom_id res chain seq x y z
N MET A 1 -8.06 34.76 42.29
CA MET A 1 -7.37 34.71 40.99
C MET A 1 -6.76 33.32 40.81
N LYS A 2 -7.46 32.37 40.17
CA LYS A 2 -6.90 31.02 39.83
C LYS A 2 -7.81 30.17 38.91
N LEU A 3 -8.67 30.80 38.09
CA LEU A 3 -9.53 30.08 37.14
C LEU A 3 -9.26 30.38 35.66
N GLU A 4 -8.51 31.44 35.34
CA GLU A 4 -8.31 31.84 33.93
C GLU A 4 -7.19 31.05 33.22
N SER A 5 -6.26 30.43 33.96
CA SER A 5 -5.17 29.63 33.36
C SER A 5 -5.57 28.22 32.91
N ILE A 6 -6.76 27.72 33.28
CA ILE A 6 -7.22 26.37 32.89
C ILE A 6 -7.87 26.40 31.49
N PHE A 7 -8.41 27.54 31.06
CA PHE A 7 -9.08 27.69 29.76
C PHE A 7 -8.10 27.70 28.57
N ILE A 8 -6.84 28.11 28.78
CA ILE A 8 -5.84 28.20 27.71
C ILE A 8 -5.31 26.80 27.31
N CYS A 9 -5.27 25.83 28.23
CA CYS A 9 -4.88 24.46 27.90
C CYS A 9 -5.97 23.67 27.15
N LEU A 10 -7.25 24.00 27.31
CA LEU A 10 -8.36 23.31 26.62
C LEU A 10 -8.55 23.78 25.17
N LEU A 11 -8.12 25.01 24.84
CA LEU A 11 -8.18 25.58 23.49
C LEU A 11 -7.02 25.15 22.58
N LEU A 12 -5.95 24.59 23.13
CA LEU A 12 -4.81 24.02 22.38
C LEU A 12 -4.93 22.50 22.17
N ALA A 13 -5.95 21.86 22.75
CA ALA A 13 -6.21 20.43 22.63
C ALA A 13 -6.75 19.94 21.26
N PRO A 14 -7.20 20.78 20.30
CA PRO A 14 -7.60 20.29 18.99
C PRO A 14 -6.55 20.53 17.90
N CYS A 15 -5.25 20.56 18.23
CA CYS A 15 -4.27 19.99 17.29
C CYS A 15 -4.43 18.47 17.30
N LEU A 16 -5.61 18.02 16.87
CA LEU A 16 -5.87 16.64 16.52
C LEU A 16 -4.79 16.30 15.48
N VAL A 17 -4.01 15.28 15.81
CA VAL A 17 -3.04 14.67 14.90
C VAL A 17 -3.88 14.06 13.77
N PHE A 18 -4.27 14.88 12.81
CA PHE A 18 -4.83 14.40 11.56
C PHE A 18 -3.66 13.76 10.83
N GLY A 19 -3.57 12.42 10.91
CA GLY A 19 -2.63 11.69 10.08
C GLY A 19 -2.88 11.99 8.61
N ALA A 20 -1.85 11.83 7.78
CA ALA A 20 -1.97 11.99 6.33
C ALA A 20 -3.15 11.19 5.77
N ASN A 21 -3.86 11.78 4.81
CA ASN A 21 -4.91 11.07 4.10
C ASN A 21 -4.31 10.27 2.95
N TYR A 22 -4.83 9.06 2.74
CA TYR A 22 -4.42 8.19 1.66
C TYR A 22 -5.60 7.77 0.80
N ALA A 23 -5.43 7.82 -0.51
CA ALA A 23 -6.28 7.12 -1.46
C ALA A 23 -5.82 5.66 -1.55
N ASN A 24 -6.74 4.72 -1.40
CA ASN A 24 -6.46 3.30 -1.37
C ASN A 24 -7.10 2.59 -2.56
N VAL A 25 -6.32 1.78 -3.27
CA VAL A 25 -6.77 0.85 -4.30
C VAL A 25 -6.57 -0.56 -3.76
N VAL A 26 -7.67 -1.23 -3.42
CA VAL A 26 -7.65 -2.59 -2.87
C VAL A 26 -7.80 -3.57 -4.03
N LEU A 27 -6.80 -4.44 -4.19
CA LEU A 27 -6.78 -5.51 -5.19
C LEU A 27 -7.22 -6.83 -4.54
N TYR A 28 -8.16 -7.53 -5.16
CA TYR A 28 -8.67 -8.81 -4.69
C TYR A 28 -8.05 -9.98 -5.47
N SER A 29 -8.03 -11.17 -4.88
CA SER A 29 -7.43 -12.37 -5.48
C SER A 29 -8.33 -13.14 -6.45
N GLY A 30 -9.62 -12.80 -6.54
CA GLY A 30 -10.60 -13.50 -7.36
C GLY A 30 -11.50 -12.57 -8.16
N ALA A 31 -12.33 -13.14 -9.03
CA ALA A 31 -13.13 -12.43 -10.04
C ALA A 31 -14.10 -11.37 -9.52
N VAL A 32 -14.35 -11.33 -8.21
CA VAL A 32 -15.27 -10.40 -7.57
C VAL A 32 -14.60 -9.80 -6.34
N CYS A 33 -14.91 -8.55 -6.02
CA CYS A 33 -14.49 -7.84 -4.80
C CYS A 33 -15.02 -8.42 -3.47
N ASN A 34 -15.46 -9.69 -3.49
CA ASN A 34 -15.82 -10.50 -2.33
C ASN A 34 -14.74 -11.55 -1.99
N SER A 35 -13.68 -11.62 -2.79
CA SER A 35 -12.56 -12.53 -2.55
C SER A 35 -11.64 -11.99 -1.45
N PRO A 36 -10.65 -12.75 -0.95
CA PRO A 36 -9.63 -12.19 -0.07
C PRO A 36 -8.88 -11.03 -0.71
N VAL A 37 -8.49 -10.05 0.11
CA VAL A 37 -7.61 -8.96 -0.32
C VAL A 37 -6.24 -9.54 -0.65
N LYS A 38 -5.78 -9.27 -1.87
CA LYS A 38 -4.44 -9.65 -2.34
C LYS A 38 -3.41 -8.61 -1.92
N SER A 39 -3.74 -7.33 -2.12
CA SER A 39 -2.87 -6.22 -1.75
C SER A 39 -3.65 -4.91 -1.77
N THR A 40 -3.18 -3.93 -1.01
CA THR A 40 -3.69 -2.55 -1.05
C THR A 40 -2.58 -1.62 -1.49
N LEU A 41 -2.82 -0.82 -2.52
CA LEU A 41 -1.96 0.29 -2.91
C LEU A 41 -2.51 1.57 -2.28
N SER A 42 -1.67 2.34 -1.62
CA SER A 42 -2.03 3.57 -0.94
C SER A 42 -1.21 4.73 -1.51
N TYR A 43 -1.85 5.84 -1.80
CA TYR A 43 -1.26 7.04 -2.40
C TYR A 43 -1.58 8.24 -1.54
N LEU A 44 -0.56 9.03 -1.17
CA LEU A 44 -0.72 10.21 -0.34
C LEU A 44 -1.60 11.23 -1.06
N GLU A 45 -2.62 11.74 -0.38
CA GLU A 45 -3.55 12.72 -0.94
C GLU A 45 -2.83 14.02 -1.32
N GLY A 46 -3.11 14.56 -2.51
CA GLY A 46 -2.60 15.86 -2.96
C GLY A 46 -1.19 15.82 -3.56
N GLU A 47 -0.46 14.73 -3.40
CA GLU A 47 0.87 14.56 -3.98
C GLU A 47 0.80 14.12 -5.45
N CYS A 48 1.79 14.55 -6.24
CA CYS A 48 1.97 14.11 -7.62
C CYS A 48 2.70 12.76 -7.64
N ILE A 49 1.99 11.70 -8.00
CA ILE A 49 2.54 10.34 -8.02
C ILE A 49 2.45 9.80 -9.44
N GLY A 50 3.61 9.68 -10.09
CA GLY A 50 3.66 9.37 -11.51
C GLY A 50 3.09 10.54 -12.31
N THR A 51 1.89 10.38 -12.87
CA THR A 51 1.18 11.42 -13.64
C THR A 51 -0.20 11.74 -13.04
N SER A 52 -0.43 11.39 -11.78
CA SER A 52 -1.75 11.48 -11.16
C SER A 52 -1.69 12.13 -9.77
N ILE A 53 -2.74 12.88 -9.44
CA ILE A 53 -3.01 13.42 -8.09
C ILE A 53 -4.31 12.82 -7.57
N TYR A 54 -4.27 12.34 -6.33
CA TYR A 54 -5.42 11.73 -5.66
C TYR A 54 -6.05 12.71 -4.66
N SER A 55 -7.36 12.89 -4.71
CA SER A 55 -8.12 13.77 -3.79
C SER A 55 -9.28 13.02 -3.12
N CYS A 56 -9.38 13.11 -1.80
CA CYS A 56 -10.32 12.35 -0.98
C CYS A 56 -11.44 13.26 -0.44
N ASN A 57 -12.67 13.01 -0.89
CA ASN A 57 -13.86 13.65 -0.34
C ASN A 57 -14.59 12.71 0.62
N PHE A 58 -14.15 12.71 1.89
CA PHE A 58 -14.74 11.87 2.95
C PHE A 58 -16.22 12.16 3.21
N GLN A 59 -16.67 13.41 3.03
CA GLN A 59 -18.08 13.78 3.26
C GLN A 59 -19.01 13.12 2.24
N ASN A 60 -18.57 13.00 0.98
CA ASN A 60 -19.35 12.43 -0.11
C ASN A 60 -18.97 10.99 -0.45
N ASN A 61 -17.97 10.41 0.23
CA ASN A 61 -17.40 9.09 -0.08
C ASN A 61 -16.93 8.97 -1.53
N ILE A 62 -16.19 9.96 -2.01
CA ILE A 62 -15.68 10.02 -3.39
C ILE A 62 -14.16 10.18 -3.39
N LEU A 63 -13.47 9.34 -4.16
CA LEU A 63 -12.08 9.52 -4.57
C LEU A 63 -12.07 10.16 -5.96
N THR A 64 -11.32 11.24 -6.12
CA THR A 64 -11.03 11.83 -7.43
C THR A 64 -9.58 11.55 -7.78
N ILE A 65 -9.33 11.02 -8.97
CA ILE A 65 -8.01 10.86 -9.55
C ILE A 65 -7.92 11.89 -10.68
N SER A 66 -6.99 12.84 -10.55
CA SER A 66 -6.70 13.83 -11.59
C SER A 66 -5.46 13.39 -12.34
N ASP A 67 -5.59 13.14 -13.63
CA ASP A 67 -4.51 12.68 -14.49
C ASP A 67 -3.91 13.85 -15.29
N TYR A 68 -2.60 13.79 -15.49
CA TYR A 68 -1.77 14.83 -16.12
C TYR A 68 -0.93 14.22 -17.25
N GLU A 69 -0.46 15.06 -18.18
CA GLU A 69 0.35 14.63 -19.32
C GLU A 69 1.85 14.51 -18.99
N ASP A 70 2.28 15.05 -17.84
CA ASP A 70 3.66 15.07 -17.39
C ASP A 70 3.81 14.56 -15.95
N ILE A 71 5.03 14.13 -15.62
CA ILE A 71 5.37 13.53 -14.33
C ILE A 71 5.47 14.54 -13.18
N ASP A 72 5.45 15.84 -13.48
CA ASP A 72 5.43 16.91 -12.48
C ASP A 72 3.99 17.37 -12.20
N CYS A 73 2.98 16.74 -12.81
CA CYS A 73 1.56 17.09 -12.74
C CYS A 73 1.27 18.56 -13.05
N LYS A 74 1.90 19.12 -14.10
CA LYS A 74 1.70 20.53 -14.50
C LYS A 74 0.64 20.72 -15.59
N ASN A 75 0.54 19.78 -16.52
CA ASN A 75 -0.36 19.80 -17.67
C ASN A 75 -1.55 18.88 -17.42
N TRP A 76 -2.62 19.43 -16.87
CA TRP A 76 -3.83 18.68 -16.56
C TRP A 76 -4.45 18.04 -17.81
N SER A 77 -4.90 16.79 -17.69
CA SER A 77 -5.53 16.02 -18.77
C SER A 77 -7.02 15.79 -18.52
N PHE A 78 -7.39 15.00 -17.50
CA PHE A 78 -8.77 14.70 -17.15
C PHE A 78 -8.91 14.23 -15.70
N ASN A 79 -10.15 14.14 -15.20
CA ASN A 79 -10.44 13.59 -13.88
C ASN A 79 -11.34 12.36 -13.98
N SER A 80 -11.05 11.37 -13.15
CA SER A 80 -11.91 10.21 -12.88
C SER A 80 -12.41 10.26 -11.44
N THR A 81 -13.66 9.86 -11.21
CA THR A 81 -14.25 9.83 -9.85
C THR A 81 -14.79 8.45 -9.52
N PHE A 82 -14.56 8.03 -8.28
CA PHE A 82 -14.89 6.70 -7.80
C PHE A 82 -15.57 6.78 -6.44
N SER A 83 -16.75 6.18 -6.32
CA SER A 83 -17.40 6.01 -5.01
C SER A 83 -16.62 5.01 -4.16
N PHE A 84 -16.49 5.30 -2.86
CA PHE A 84 -15.77 4.43 -1.94
C PHE A 84 -16.35 3.01 -1.90
N ASN A 85 -15.46 2.03 -1.85
CA ASN A 85 -15.76 0.60 -1.70
C ASN A 85 -16.69 0.03 -2.77
N ASN A 86 -16.84 0.72 -3.91
CA ASN A 86 -17.59 0.19 -5.04
C ASN A 86 -16.66 -0.63 -5.95
N CYS A 87 -17.09 -1.85 -6.27
CA CYS A 87 -16.33 -2.76 -7.14
C CYS A 87 -16.37 -2.21 -8.56
N GLN A 88 -15.24 -1.69 -9.02
CA GLN A 88 -15.14 -1.02 -10.30
C GLN A 88 -15.16 -2.08 -11.39
N ASN A 89 -16.28 -2.31 -12.08
CA ASN A 89 -16.42 -3.28 -13.19
C ASN A 89 -16.23 -4.77 -12.79
N PRO A 90 -17.12 -5.70 -13.21
CA PRO A 90 -16.94 -7.14 -12.95
C PRO A 90 -15.62 -7.73 -13.45
N ASN A 91 -14.92 -7.06 -14.37
CA ASN A 91 -13.62 -7.51 -14.88
C ASN A 91 -12.42 -6.90 -14.15
N ILE A 92 -12.61 -5.86 -13.34
CA ILE A 92 -11.53 -5.18 -12.63
C ILE A 92 -11.74 -5.45 -11.13
N GLN A 93 -10.90 -6.31 -10.59
CA GLN A 93 -11.03 -6.89 -9.24
C GLN A 93 -10.53 -5.89 -8.17
N THR A 94 -11.04 -4.66 -8.21
CA THR A 94 -10.54 -3.56 -7.39
C THR A 94 -11.66 -2.72 -6.80
N THR A 95 -11.48 -2.31 -5.54
CA THR A 95 -12.24 -1.22 -4.94
C THR A 95 -11.32 -0.05 -4.66
N MET A 96 -11.89 1.14 -4.58
CA MET A 96 -11.17 2.36 -4.22
C MET A 96 -11.79 2.97 -2.97
N SER A 97 -10.98 3.53 -2.09
CA SER A 97 -11.45 4.20 -0.87
C SER A 97 -10.44 5.25 -0.43
N CYS A 98 -10.71 5.94 0.68
CA CYS A 98 -9.70 6.76 1.36
C CYS A 98 -9.63 6.40 2.84
N SER A 99 -8.47 6.64 3.46
CA SER A 99 -8.23 6.46 4.89
C SER A 99 -7.46 7.64 5.47
N GLN A 100 -7.62 7.86 6.78
CA GLN A 100 -6.69 8.65 7.57
C GLN A 100 -5.59 7.72 8.08
N GLY A 101 -4.36 7.95 7.65
CA GLY A 101 -3.22 7.06 7.81
C GLY A 101 -3.22 5.89 6.82
N LEU A 102 -2.10 5.16 6.80
CA LEU A 102 -1.96 3.95 5.99
C LEU A 102 -2.87 2.84 6.52
N PRO A 103 -3.57 2.10 5.63
CA PRO A 103 -4.38 0.97 6.05
C PRO A 103 -3.49 -0.14 6.64
N SER A 104 -3.79 -0.58 7.85
CA SER A 104 -3.17 -1.75 8.46
C SER A 104 -3.91 -3.02 8.04
N MET A 105 -3.17 -4.07 7.70
CA MET A 105 -3.72 -5.40 7.47
C MET A 105 -2.96 -6.39 8.35
N SER A 106 -3.67 -7.24 9.11
CA SER A 106 -3.01 -8.25 9.93
C SER A 106 -2.28 -9.28 9.06
N ASN A 107 -1.19 -9.83 9.58
CA ASN A 107 -0.32 -10.73 8.82
C ASN A 107 0.02 -10.17 7.43
N SER A 108 0.58 -8.96 7.40
CA SER A 108 1.01 -8.31 6.17
C SER A 108 2.37 -7.65 6.29
N TYR A 109 2.96 -7.30 5.15
CA TYR A 109 4.07 -6.36 5.10
C TYR A 109 3.64 -5.12 4.31
N GLN A 110 4.26 -3.99 4.61
CA GLN A 110 4.13 -2.78 3.81
C GLN A 110 5.47 -2.45 3.15
N TYR A 111 5.42 -2.08 1.88
CA TYR A 111 6.50 -1.46 1.14
C TYR A 111 6.19 0.02 1.00
N LEU A 112 6.93 0.85 1.72
CA LEU A 112 6.76 2.29 1.79
C LEU A 112 7.72 2.97 0.82
N THR A 113 7.24 4.00 0.12
CA THR A 113 8.05 4.83 -0.78
C THR A 113 7.95 6.29 -0.33
N PHE A 114 9.11 6.94 -0.22
CA PHE A 114 9.27 8.33 0.20
C PHE A 114 9.84 9.14 -0.96
N GLU A 115 9.45 10.41 -1.05
CA GLU A 115 9.93 11.32 -2.12
C GLU A 115 11.45 11.45 -2.12
N SER A 116 12.07 11.52 -0.94
CA SER A 116 13.51 11.69 -0.80
C SER A 116 14.12 10.83 0.31
N CYS A 117 15.40 10.55 0.17
CA CYS A 117 16.25 9.94 1.20
C CYS A 117 16.43 10.76 2.47
N GLU A 118 16.29 12.08 2.37
CA GLU A 118 16.48 12.97 3.52
C GLU A 118 15.21 13.08 4.38
N ASN A 119 14.05 12.71 3.82
CA ASN A 119 12.73 12.89 4.43
C ASN A 119 12.03 11.56 4.74
N THR A 120 12.75 10.57 5.28
CA THR A 120 12.13 9.28 5.66
C THR A 120 11.34 9.35 6.97
N GLU A 121 11.36 10.51 7.65
CA GLU A 121 10.56 10.78 8.86
C GLU A 121 9.18 11.38 8.54
N THR A 122 8.92 11.75 7.27
CA THR A 122 7.61 12.23 6.82
C THR A 122 6.69 11.07 6.43
N ASP A 123 5.42 11.37 6.18
CA ASP A 123 4.49 10.40 5.62
C ASP A 123 4.99 9.90 4.23
N PRO A 124 4.94 8.59 3.94
CA PRO A 124 5.35 8.08 2.63
C PRO A 124 4.37 8.54 1.55
N ILE A 125 4.89 8.88 0.36
CA ILE A 125 4.08 9.29 -0.80
C ILE A 125 3.24 8.14 -1.35
N SER A 126 3.72 6.91 -1.19
CA SER A 126 2.93 5.72 -1.50
C SER A 126 3.32 4.53 -0.63
N ALA A 127 2.39 3.59 -0.47
CA ALA A 127 2.64 2.33 0.19
C ALA A 127 1.96 1.19 -0.57
N GLN A 128 2.55 0.01 -0.51
CA GLN A 128 1.92 -1.22 -0.94
C GLN A 128 1.86 -2.18 0.25
N THR A 129 0.65 -2.58 0.64
CA THR A 129 0.42 -3.55 1.71
C THR A 129 0.08 -4.91 1.09
N VAL A 130 0.77 -5.97 1.47
CA VAL A 130 0.62 -7.33 0.90
C VAL A 130 0.59 -8.36 2.01
N SER A 131 -0.34 -9.32 1.94
CA SER A 131 -0.45 -10.36 2.98
C SER A 131 0.73 -11.34 2.91
N ILE A 132 1.24 -11.71 4.07
CA ILE A 132 2.34 -12.67 4.25
C ILE A 132 1.80 -14.05 4.65
N ASN A 133 2.71 -15.02 4.75
CA ASN A 133 2.46 -16.38 5.18
C ASN A 133 1.49 -17.16 4.27
N GLN A 134 1.39 -16.75 3.01
CA GLN A 134 0.64 -17.42 1.95
C GLN A 134 1.46 -17.52 0.67
N CYS A 135 1.25 -18.59 -0.07
CA CYS A 135 1.86 -18.80 -1.37
C CYS A 135 1.05 -18.07 -2.43
N ILE A 136 1.73 -17.30 -3.26
CA ILE A 136 1.10 -16.49 -4.30
C ILE A 136 1.68 -16.93 -5.64
N ASN A 137 0.82 -17.36 -6.55
CA ASN A 137 1.19 -17.73 -7.91
C ASN A 137 0.68 -16.65 -8.89
N ASN A 138 1.56 -16.14 -9.76
CA ASN A 138 1.21 -15.14 -10.77
C ASN A 138 1.19 -15.69 -12.21
N GLY A 139 1.12 -17.00 -12.38
CA GLY A 139 1.16 -17.71 -13.65
C GLY A 139 2.57 -17.97 -14.19
N MET A 140 3.60 -17.31 -13.66
CA MET A 140 5.01 -17.54 -14.03
C MET A 140 5.83 -18.12 -12.88
N ASN A 141 5.67 -17.55 -11.69
CA ASN A 141 6.40 -17.96 -10.49
C ASN A 141 5.45 -18.07 -9.30
N THR A 142 5.78 -18.97 -8.38
CA THR A 142 5.18 -18.98 -7.05
C THR A 142 6.14 -18.26 -6.09
N TYR A 143 5.61 -17.42 -5.22
CA TYR A 143 6.40 -16.71 -4.23
C TYR A 143 5.70 -16.70 -2.86
N TYR A 144 6.52 -16.54 -1.83
CA TYR A 144 6.11 -16.53 -0.43
C TYR A 144 6.83 -15.41 0.29
N TYR A 145 6.08 -14.66 1.10
CA TYR A 145 6.64 -13.67 1.99
C TYR A 145 6.39 -14.09 3.43
N THR A 146 7.39 -13.91 4.29
CA THR A 146 7.24 -14.04 5.74
C THR A 146 8.04 -12.98 6.45
N CYS A 147 7.62 -12.59 7.64
CA CYS A 147 8.32 -11.61 8.45
C CYS A 147 8.91 -12.25 9.68
N ASN A 148 10.13 -11.83 10.03
CA ASN A 148 10.69 -12.03 11.36
C ASN A 148 10.90 -10.67 12.04
N SER A 149 11.48 -10.66 13.24
CA SER A 149 11.64 -9.42 14.03
C SER A 149 12.49 -8.34 13.35
N THR A 150 13.33 -8.69 12.37
CA THR A 150 14.30 -7.77 11.74
C THR A 150 14.18 -7.69 10.23
N SER A 151 13.51 -8.63 9.57
CA SER A 151 13.57 -8.78 8.12
C SER A 151 12.27 -9.32 7.54
N LEU A 152 11.94 -8.81 6.34
CA LEU A 152 11.02 -9.44 5.41
C LEU A 152 11.80 -10.47 4.60
N ILE A 153 11.35 -11.71 4.60
CA ILE A 153 11.93 -12.80 3.84
C ILE A 153 11.04 -13.09 2.64
N TYR A 154 11.63 -13.03 1.45
CA TYR A 154 11.00 -13.44 0.20
C TYR A 154 11.59 -14.78 -0.23
N SER A 155 10.75 -15.72 -0.63
CA SER A 155 11.15 -16.97 -1.26
C SER A 155 10.44 -17.13 -2.59
N SER A 156 11.19 -17.50 -3.64
CA SER A 156 10.64 -17.84 -4.95
C SER A 156 10.79 -19.31 -5.25
N TYR A 157 9.79 -19.86 -5.92
CA TYR A 157 9.66 -21.28 -6.22
C TYR A 157 9.45 -21.46 -7.73
N GLY A 158 10.09 -22.47 -8.28
CA GLY A 158 9.95 -22.85 -9.67
C GLY A 158 8.60 -23.52 -9.93
N PRO A 159 8.19 -23.64 -11.21
CA PRO A 159 7.03 -24.42 -11.57
C PRO A 159 7.23 -25.86 -11.11
N ASP A 160 6.29 -26.39 -10.32
CA ASP A 160 6.40 -27.76 -9.84
C ASP A 160 6.19 -28.72 -11.01
N SER A 161 7.27 -29.35 -11.46
CA SER A 161 7.23 -30.33 -12.56
C SER A 161 6.43 -31.59 -12.22
N SER A 162 6.08 -31.80 -10.94
CA SER A 162 5.37 -32.99 -10.47
C SER A 162 3.84 -32.86 -10.48
N SER A 163 3.28 -31.66 -10.64
CA SER A 163 1.84 -31.41 -10.62
C SER A 163 1.30 -31.17 -12.04
N GLN A 164 1.19 -32.24 -12.84
CA GLN A 164 0.50 -32.19 -14.14
C GLN A 164 -1.04 -32.17 -14.03
N GLY A 165 -1.61 -31.98 -12.83
CA GLY A 165 -3.06 -32.20 -12.64
C GLY A 165 -3.78 -31.42 -11.54
N ASP A 166 -3.11 -30.79 -10.57
CA ASP A 166 -3.81 -30.09 -9.49
C ASP A 166 -3.25 -28.69 -9.27
N SER A 167 -4.16 -27.72 -9.24
CA SER A 167 -3.95 -26.29 -8.99
C SER A 167 -3.57 -26.01 -7.53
N SER A 168 -2.65 -26.78 -6.95
CA SER A 168 -2.20 -26.51 -5.59
C SER A 168 -1.23 -25.34 -5.63
N THR A 169 -1.63 -24.24 -4.99
CA THR A 169 -0.82 -23.02 -4.85
C THR A 169 0.15 -23.25 -3.70
N ASP A 170 0.94 -24.33 -3.76
CA ASP A 170 1.80 -24.74 -2.65
C ASP A 170 3.25 -24.32 -2.90
N CYS A 171 3.87 -23.75 -1.87
CA CYS A 171 5.29 -23.45 -1.84
C CYS A 171 6.07 -24.72 -1.54
N ASN A 172 6.24 -25.58 -2.54
CA ASN A 172 6.99 -26.82 -2.40
C ASN A 172 8.46 -26.51 -2.07
N PRO A 173 8.98 -26.91 -0.89
CA PRO A 173 10.37 -26.63 -0.52
C PRO A 173 11.40 -27.21 -1.51
N ASN A 174 11.05 -28.29 -2.23
CA ASN A 174 11.93 -28.92 -3.21
C ASN A 174 12.06 -28.10 -4.51
N SER A 175 11.18 -27.12 -4.75
CA SER A 175 11.23 -26.23 -5.91
C SER A 175 11.74 -24.82 -5.57
N LEU A 176 12.32 -24.61 -4.37
CA LEU A 176 12.87 -23.33 -3.96
C LEU A 176 14.02 -22.91 -4.91
N LEU A 177 13.85 -21.75 -5.55
CA LEU A 177 14.84 -21.19 -6.47
C LEU A 177 15.76 -20.19 -5.78
N SER A 178 15.18 -19.30 -4.97
CA SER A 178 15.95 -18.25 -4.28
C SER A 178 15.24 -17.76 -3.03
N THR A 179 16.03 -17.25 -2.09
CA THR A 179 15.55 -16.57 -0.89
C THR A 179 16.29 -15.25 -0.75
N TYR A 180 15.54 -14.17 -0.55
CA TYR A 180 16.07 -12.83 -0.29
C TYR A 180 15.56 -12.32 1.06
N SER A 181 16.36 -11.49 1.71
CA SER A 181 16.04 -10.88 3.00
C SER A 181 16.15 -9.36 2.87
N PHE A 182 15.11 -8.65 3.27
CA PHE A 182 15.05 -7.20 3.25
C PHE A 182 14.98 -6.69 4.71
N PRO A 183 15.86 -5.77 5.12
CA PRO A 183 15.83 -5.23 6.47
C PRO A 183 14.53 -4.44 6.71
N LEU A 184 13.89 -4.65 7.85
CA LEU A 184 12.72 -3.87 8.26
C LEU A 184 13.15 -2.53 8.83
N LYS A 185 12.28 -1.52 8.67
CA LYS A 185 12.40 -0.18 9.27
C LYS A 185 13.74 0.51 8.98
N THR A 186 14.39 0.12 7.88
CA THR A 186 15.66 0.66 7.43
C THR A 186 15.46 1.21 6.02
N PRO A 187 15.49 2.54 5.83
CA PRO A 187 15.35 3.13 4.51
C PRO A 187 16.48 2.67 3.58
N SER A 188 16.12 2.36 2.34
CA SER A 188 17.02 2.05 1.25
C SER A 188 16.94 3.16 0.21
N CYS A 189 18.07 3.83 -0.03
CA CYS A 189 18.18 4.94 -0.96
C CYS A 189 18.49 4.47 -2.38
N HIS A 190 17.70 4.94 -3.34
CA HIS A 190 17.88 4.64 -4.76
C HIS A 190 18.62 5.78 -5.47
N SER A 191 19.23 5.49 -6.62
CA SER A 191 20.04 6.45 -7.38
C SER A 191 19.26 7.67 -7.91
N ASN A 192 17.93 7.57 -7.94
CA ASN A 192 17.03 8.66 -8.32
C ASN A 192 16.60 9.53 -7.12
N GLY A 193 17.17 9.31 -5.93
CA GLY A 193 16.87 10.08 -4.72
C GLY A 193 15.69 9.59 -3.89
N VAL A 194 14.87 8.67 -4.44
CA VAL A 194 13.74 8.04 -3.75
C VAL A 194 14.26 7.11 -2.65
N ALA A 195 13.56 7.05 -1.52
CA ALA A 195 13.82 6.07 -0.47
C ALA A 195 12.67 5.09 -0.33
N THR A 196 12.99 3.85 0.03
CA THR A 196 12.00 2.80 0.28
C THR A 196 12.25 2.09 1.60
N MET A 197 11.19 1.58 2.23
CA MET A 197 11.28 0.92 3.53
C MET A 197 10.27 -0.21 3.64
N TYR A 198 10.65 -1.31 4.30
CA TYR A 198 9.74 -2.41 4.60
C TYR A 198 9.30 -2.38 6.07
N THR A 199 8.03 -2.61 6.33
CA THR A 199 7.46 -2.85 7.67
C THR A 199 6.64 -4.13 7.67
N CYS A 200 6.40 -4.72 8.83
CA CYS A 200 5.53 -5.88 8.98
C CYS A 200 4.54 -5.64 10.11
N ASP A 201 3.29 -6.02 9.84
CA ASP A 201 2.18 -6.00 10.77
C ASP A 201 1.76 -7.43 11.08
N TYR A 202 1.87 -7.80 12.36
CA TYR A 202 1.52 -9.13 12.88
C TYR A 202 0.08 -9.15 13.36
#